data_AF-A0A1G1XYE1-F1
#
_entry.id   AF-A0A1G1XYE1-F1
#
_cell.length_a   1.000
_cell.length_b   1.000
_cell.length_c   1.000
_cell.angle_alpha   90.00
_cell.angle_beta   90.00
_cell.angle_gamma   90.00
#
_symmetry.space_group_name_H-M   'P 1'
#
loop_
_entity.id
_entity.type
_entity.pdbx_description
1 polymer ?
#
loop_
_entity_poly.entity_id
_entity_poly.type
_entity_poly.pdbx_seq_one_letter_code
_entity_poly.pdbx_strand_id
1 'polypeptide(L)'
;MIAILNQLPSEAKIKKLLRKIILGVNIFCPKCHSRKVYASENRYRCQKCRKPFTLLSGTWLKGMKLNLRTFWALLWCWTQRIPVLQTQKLCHVGEEAVRYWSGQFRLHLPDLEPILNGKVQMDEAYFRNLSLIMAKQVGSKKLAHQMIFKNSVDKQQAAQFLFQYIQPKSVLQTDGSTIY
;
A
#
# COMPACT_ATOMS: atom_id res chain seq x y z
N MET A 1 20.73 -9.55 -11.01
CA MET A 1 21.40 -8.27 -10.70
C MET A 1 20.66 -7.58 -9.56
N ILE A 2 21.38 -6.88 -8.69
CA ILE A 2 20.85 -6.25 -7.46
C ILE A 2 20.77 -4.74 -7.68
N ALA A 3 19.68 -4.09 -7.26
CA ALA A 3 19.50 -2.65 -7.39
C ALA A 3 20.54 -1.85 -6.59
N ILE A 4 21.15 -0.81 -7.20
CA ILE A 4 22.23 0.02 -6.65
C ILE A 4 21.66 1.28 -5.97
N LEU A 5 20.58 1.12 -5.20
CA LEU A 5 20.01 2.23 -4.43
C LEU A 5 20.50 2.12 -2.99
N ASN A 6 21.40 3.03 -2.60
CA ASN A 6 21.97 3.09 -1.23
C ASN A 6 20.92 3.42 -0.17
N GLN A 7 19.83 4.07 -0.59
CA GLN A 7 18.69 4.40 0.26
C GLN A 7 17.87 3.15 0.64
N LEU A 8 18.07 2.03 -0.07
CA LEU A 8 17.30 0.82 0.19
C LEU A 8 17.91 -0.02 1.31
N PRO A 9 17.06 -0.58 2.19
CA PRO A 9 17.51 -1.48 3.23
C PRO A 9 18.21 -2.72 2.64
N SER A 10 19.13 -3.30 3.43
CA SER A 10 19.76 -4.57 3.07
C SER A 10 18.73 -5.70 2.99
N GLU A 11 19.07 -6.76 2.26
CA GLU A 11 18.19 -7.91 2.07
C GLU A 11 17.77 -8.56 3.40
N ALA A 12 18.68 -8.61 4.38
CA ALA A 12 18.39 -9.09 5.72
C ALA A 12 17.36 -8.22 6.46
N LYS A 13 17.46 -6.89 6.34
CA LYS A 13 16.49 -5.94 6.92
C LYS A 13 15.11 -6.11 6.27
N ILE A 14 15.06 -6.22 4.95
CA ILE A 14 13.82 -6.47 4.19
C ILE A 14 13.19 -7.79 4.64
N LYS A 15 13.97 -8.87 4.72
CA LYS A 15 13.49 -10.20 5.15
C LYS A 15 12.93 -10.16 6.58
N LYS A 16 13.59 -9.45 7.49
CA LYS A 16 13.11 -9.26 8.88
C LYS A 16 11.76 -8.52 8.91
N LEU A 17 11.62 -7.46 8.12
CA LEU A 17 10.40 -6.67 8.05
C LEU A 17 9.25 -7.47 7.42
N LEU A 18 9.47 -8.13 6.29
CA LEU A 18 8.49 -9.00 5.65
C LEU A 18 8.06 -10.16 6.56
N ARG A 19 9.00 -10.74 7.32
CA ARG A 19 8.66 -11.79 8.30
C ARG A 19 7.69 -11.28 9.36
N LYS A 20 7.91 -10.08 9.89
CA LYS A 20 7.01 -9.47 10.87
C LYS A 20 5.62 -9.19 10.28
N ILE A 21 5.55 -8.73 9.04
CA ILE A 21 4.28 -8.43 8.34
C ILE A 21 3.50 -9.71 8.03
N ILE A 22 4.14 -10.71 7.43
CA ILE A 22 3.46 -11.90 6.89
C ILE A 22 3.18 -12.95 7.97
N LEU A 23 4.16 -13.21 8.83
CA LEU A 23 4.10 -14.29 9.82
C LEU A 23 3.87 -13.78 11.25
N GLY A 24 3.81 -12.47 11.46
CA GLY A 24 3.66 -11.87 12.78
C GLY A 24 4.90 -12.01 13.67
N VAL A 25 4.70 -11.79 14.98
CA VAL A 25 5.75 -11.97 16.00
C VAL A 25 6.06 -13.46 16.19
N ASN A 26 5.02 -14.28 16.26
CA ASN A 26 5.12 -15.73 16.45
C ASN A 26 4.85 -16.44 15.12
N ILE A 27 5.85 -17.17 14.61
CA ILE A 27 5.72 -17.87 13.33
C ILE A 27 4.56 -18.87 13.40
N PHE A 28 3.70 -18.84 12.38
CA PHE A 28 2.65 -19.82 12.18
C PHE A 28 2.75 -20.42 10.77
N CYS A 29 2.17 -21.62 10.61
CA CYS A 29 2.07 -22.24 9.30
C CYS A 29 0.97 -21.56 8.46
N PRO A 30 1.27 -21.08 7.24
CA PRO A 30 0.28 -20.40 6.40
C PRO A 30 -0.83 -21.33 5.87
N LYS A 31 -0.71 -22.66 6.02
CA LYS A 31 -1.73 -23.62 5.57
C LYS A 31 -2.70 -24.07 6.66
N CYS A 32 -2.21 -24.26 7.89
CA CYS A 32 -3.00 -24.83 8.99
C CYS A 32 -3.01 -23.97 10.25
N HIS A 33 -2.41 -22.77 10.19
CA HIS A 33 -2.26 -21.80 11.28
C HIS A 33 -1.65 -22.34 12.58
N SER A 34 -1.07 -23.55 12.57
CA SER A 34 -0.36 -24.10 13.72
C SER A 34 0.93 -23.32 13.98
N ARG A 35 1.20 -23.05 15.26
CA ARG A 35 2.44 -22.42 15.75
C ARG A 35 3.58 -23.43 15.97
N LYS A 36 3.30 -24.73 15.84
CA LYS A 36 4.32 -25.79 15.92
C LYS A 36 5.13 -25.84 14.64
N VAL A 37 6.09 -24.92 14.52
CA VAL A 37 6.94 -24.72 13.34
C VAL A 37 8.40 -24.77 13.75
N TYR A 38 9.23 -25.45 12.97
CA TYR A 38 10.69 -25.47 13.12
C TYR A 38 11.37 -25.04 11.81
N ALA A 39 12.61 -24.56 11.91
CA ALA A 39 13.42 -24.19 10.76
C ALA A 39 14.33 -25.37 10.37
N SER A 40 14.41 -25.68 9.08
CA SER A 40 15.24 -26.75 8.52
C SER A 40 15.59 -26.39 7.08
N GLU A 41 16.86 -26.50 6.69
CA GLU A 41 17.33 -26.31 5.31
C GLU A 41 16.85 -24.99 4.67
N ASN A 42 17.00 -23.86 5.38
CA ASN A 42 16.52 -22.52 4.96
C ASN A 42 14.99 -22.39 4.75
N ARG A 43 14.20 -23.38 5.15
CA ARG A 43 12.74 -23.38 5.08
C ARG A 43 12.13 -23.56 6.47
N TYR A 44 10.86 -23.23 6.59
CA TYR A 44 10.06 -23.57 7.75
C TYR A 44 9.30 -24.86 7.47
N ARG A 45 9.17 -25.73 8.47
CA ARG A 45 8.37 -26.95 8.40
C ARG A 45 7.37 -26.94 9.55
N CYS A 46 6.11 -27.24 9.23
CA CYS A 46 5.07 -27.37 10.25
C CYS A 46 5.00 -28.81 10.74
N GLN A 47 4.99 -29.02 12.06
CA GLN A 47 4.85 -30.36 12.64
C GLN A 47 3.45 -30.96 12.42
N LYS A 48 2.40 -30.13 12.39
CA LYS A 48 1.00 -30.60 12.23
C LYS A 48 0.72 -31.07 10.81
N CYS A 49 1.01 -30.25 9.80
CA CYS A 49 0.69 -30.59 8.40
C CYS A 49 1.88 -31.18 7.62
N ARG A 50 3.09 -31.22 8.21
CA ARG A 50 4.34 -31.71 7.61
C ARG A 50 4.77 -31.01 6.31
N LYS A 51 4.06 -29.95 5.89
CA LYS A 51 4.36 -29.21 4.65
C LYS A 51 5.47 -28.17 4.90
N PRO A 52 6.50 -28.11 4.06
CA PRO A 52 7.48 -27.04 4.09
C PRO A 52 6.87 -25.74 3.55
N PHE A 53 7.36 -24.60 4.05
CA PHE A 53 7.00 -23.29 3.56
C PHE A 53 8.17 -22.30 3.74
N THR A 54 8.17 -21.27 2.91
CA THR A 54 9.08 -20.12 2.99
C THR A 54 8.31 -18.88 3.43
N LEU A 55 9.04 -17.78 3.62
CA LEU A 55 8.46 -16.47 3.94
C LEU A 55 7.33 -16.04 2.98
N LEU A 56 7.45 -16.35 1.69
CA LEU A 56 6.50 -15.92 0.65
C LEU A 56 5.48 -17.00 0.28
N SER A 57 5.54 -18.19 0.88
CA SER A 57 4.71 -19.33 0.44
C SER A 57 3.21 -19.14 0.67
N GLY A 58 2.83 -18.27 1.60
CA GLY A 58 1.43 -17.95 1.91
C GLY A 58 0.95 -16.63 1.29
N THR A 59 1.72 -16.02 0.40
CA THR A 59 1.38 -14.74 -0.22
C THR A 59 1.36 -14.84 -1.74
N TRP A 60 0.83 -13.81 -2.39
CA TRP A 60 0.86 -13.67 -3.85
C TRP A 60 2.28 -13.55 -4.43
N LEU A 61 3.29 -13.37 -3.57
CA LEU A 61 4.72 -13.37 -3.93
C LEU A 61 5.31 -14.79 -4.02
N LYS A 62 4.50 -15.84 -3.86
CA LYS A 62 4.96 -17.22 -3.97
C LYS A 62 5.58 -17.49 -5.35
N GLY A 63 6.80 -18.01 -5.36
CA GLY A 63 7.52 -18.33 -6.61
C GLY A 63 8.20 -17.13 -7.27
N MET A 64 8.25 -15.98 -6.61
CA MET A 64 9.00 -14.82 -7.09
C MET A 64 10.46 -15.18 -7.36
N LYS A 65 10.91 -14.93 -8.60
CA LYS A 65 12.30 -15.15 -9.04
C LYS A 65 13.24 -13.97 -8.74
N LEU A 66 12.67 -12.80 -8.43
CA LEU A 66 13.47 -11.63 -8.04
C LEU A 66 14.05 -11.82 -6.64
N ASN A 67 15.26 -11.31 -6.43
CA ASN A 67 15.77 -11.13 -5.08
C ASN A 67 14.94 -10.06 -4.34
N LEU A 68 14.95 -10.12 -3.01
CA LEU A 68 14.09 -9.24 -2.21
C LEU A 68 14.46 -7.76 -2.35
N ARG A 69 15.73 -7.45 -2.61
CA ARG A 69 16.22 -6.08 -2.75
C ARG A 69 15.73 -5.43 -4.05
N THR A 70 15.77 -6.15 -5.17
CA THR A 70 15.24 -5.71 -6.47
C THR A 70 13.71 -5.59 -6.42
N PHE A 71 13.02 -6.54 -5.78
CA PHE A 71 11.57 -6.41 -5.53
C PHE A 71 11.24 -5.14 -4.74
N TRP A 72 11.99 -4.87 -3.67
CA TRP A 72 11.81 -3.67 -2.86
C TRP A 72 12.11 -2.39 -3.63
N ALA A 73 13.13 -2.40 -4.48
CA ALA A 73 13.46 -1.28 -5.36
C ALA A 73 12.33 -0.97 -6.36
N LEU A 74 11.74 -2.00 -6.96
CA LEU A 74 10.60 -1.85 -7.86
C LEU A 74 9.39 -1.25 -7.14
N LEU A 75 9.10 -1.74 -5.93
CA LEU A 75 8.02 -1.20 -5.11
C LEU A 75 8.27 0.28 -4.77
N TRP A 76 9.49 0.63 -4.38
CA TRP A 76 9.85 2.02 -4.09
C TRP A 76 9.75 2.93 -5.33
N CYS A 77 10.27 2.49 -6.48
CA CYS A 77 10.16 3.27 -7.72
C CYS A 77 8.70 3.50 -8.11
N TRP A 78 7.85 2.48 -7.92
CA TRP A 78 6.43 2.55 -8.20
C TRP A 78 5.70 3.53 -7.28
N THR A 79 5.99 3.54 -5.96
CA THR A 79 5.38 4.50 -5.03
C THR A 79 5.84 5.94 -5.27
N GLN A 80 7.08 6.13 -5.72
CA GLN A 80 7.61 7.44 -6.11
C GLN A 80 7.19 7.88 -7.53
N ARG A 81 6.36 7.10 -8.23
CA ARG A 81 5.90 7.37 -9.61
C ARG A 81 7.06 7.58 -10.60
N ILE A 82 8.17 6.86 -10.41
CA ILE A 82 9.34 6.93 -11.29
C ILE A 82 8.97 6.32 -12.67
N PRO A 83 9.32 6.98 -13.79
CA PRO A 83 9.02 6.46 -15.12
C PRO A 83 9.60 5.06 -15.38
N VAL A 84 8.93 4.28 -16.25
CA VAL A 84 9.28 2.86 -16.51
C VAL A 84 10.73 2.71 -16.98
N LEU A 85 11.15 3.51 -17.96
CA LEU A 85 12.52 3.47 -18.51
C LEU A 85 13.59 3.75 -17.45
N GLN A 86 13.31 4.69 -16.53
CA GLN A 86 14.23 5.01 -15.44
C GLN A 86 14.24 3.88 -14.40
N THR A 87 13.08 3.30 -14.10
CA THR A 87 12.94 2.15 -13.19
C THR A 87 13.74 0.95 -13.69
N GLN A 88 13.73 0.67 -15.00
CA GLN A 88 14.55 -0.39 -15.60
C GLN A 88 16.05 -0.19 -15.31
N LYS A 89 16.55 1.04 -15.52
CA LYS A 89 17.95 1.40 -15.26
C LYS A 89 18.31 1.26 -13.79
N LEU A 90 17.44 1.73 -12.89
CA LEU A 90 17.68 1.70 -11.43
C LEU A 90 17.60 0.29 -10.84
N CYS A 91 16.67 -0.53 -11.33
CA CYS A 91 16.42 -1.87 -10.78
C CYS A 91 17.15 -2.99 -11.54
N HIS A 92 17.75 -2.67 -12.70
CA HIS A 92 18.39 -3.62 -13.60
C HIS A 92 17.48 -4.78 -14.01
N VAL A 93 16.24 -4.47 -14.41
CA VAL A 93 15.26 -5.43 -14.91
C VAL A 93 14.70 -4.98 -16.26
N GLY A 94 14.19 -5.94 -17.04
CA GLY A 94 13.54 -5.67 -18.33
C GLY A 94 12.23 -4.88 -18.18
N GLU A 95 11.78 -4.25 -19.26
CA GLU A 95 10.58 -3.41 -19.28
C GLU A 95 9.34 -4.21 -18.90
N GLU A 96 9.22 -5.41 -19.46
CA GLU A 96 8.14 -6.36 -19.18
C GLU A 96 8.04 -6.66 -17.69
N ALA A 97 9.18 -6.85 -17.01
CA ALA A 97 9.20 -7.08 -15.56
C ALA A 97 8.71 -5.85 -14.80
N VAL A 98 9.14 -4.63 -15.17
CA VAL A 98 8.66 -3.40 -14.52
C VAL A 98 7.15 -3.26 -14.67
N ARG A 99 6.63 -3.47 -15.89
CA ARG A 99 5.19 -3.37 -16.18
C ARG A 99 4.39 -4.45 -15.45
N TYR A 100 4.88 -5.70 -15.46
CA TYR A 100 4.27 -6.81 -14.73
C TYR A 100 4.16 -6.50 -13.24
N TRP A 101 5.26 -6.11 -12.59
CA TRP A 101 5.25 -5.80 -11.16
C TRP A 101 4.40 -4.58 -10.82
N SER A 102 4.41 -3.54 -11.66
CA SER A 102 3.52 -2.39 -11.52
C SER A 102 2.04 -2.79 -11.57
N GLY A 103 1.69 -3.75 -12.43
CA GLY A 103 0.37 -4.36 -12.48
C GLY A 103 0.05 -5.14 -11.21
N GLN A 104 0.96 -6.01 -10.77
CA GLN A 104 0.79 -6.78 -9.54
C GLN A 104 0.60 -5.90 -8.30
N PHE A 105 1.34 -4.80 -8.18
CA PHE A 105 1.18 -3.85 -7.09
C PHE A 105 -0.21 -3.22 -7.09
N ARG A 106 -0.72 -2.81 -8.26
CA ARG A 106 -2.09 -2.28 -8.39
C ARG A 106 -3.14 -3.31 -8.01
N LEU A 107 -3.00 -4.55 -8.50
CA LEU A 107 -3.96 -5.63 -8.23
C LEU A 107 -4.06 -6.02 -6.75
N HIS A 108 -2.98 -5.81 -6.00
CA HIS A 108 -2.91 -6.14 -4.57
C HIS A 108 -2.92 -4.90 -3.67
N LEU A 109 -3.27 -3.73 -4.21
CA LEU A 109 -3.68 -2.62 -3.36
C LEU A 109 -4.93 -3.05 -2.59
N PRO A 110 -5.03 -2.74 -1.29
CA PRO A 110 -6.27 -2.94 -0.57
C PRO A 110 -7.36 -2.11 -1.24
N ASP A 111 -8.58 -2.66 -1.30
CA ASP A 111 -9.74 -1.87 -1.67
C ASP A 111 -9.85 -0.70 -0.69
N LEU A 112 -9.82 0.52 -1.24
CA LEU A 112 -10.14 1.71 -0.48
C LEU A 112 -11.65 1.68 -0.26
N GLU A 113 -12.10 1.08 0.84
CA GLU A 113 -13.50 1.19 1.22
C GLU A 113 -13.80 2.66 1.53
N PRO A 114 -14.66 3.33 0.74
CA PRO A 114 -15.02 4.70 1.02
C PRO A 114 -15.67 4.77 2.40
N ILE A 115 -15.16 5.69 3.22
CA ILE A 115 -15.59 5.82 4.62
C ILE A 115 -17.04 6.33 4.67
N LEU A 116 -17.42 7.20 3.73
CA LEU A 116 -18.66 7.96 3.73
C LEU A 116 -19.55 7.59 2.54
N ASN A 117 -20.86 7.49 2.77
CA ASN A 117 -21.84 7.24 1.72
C ASN A 117 -23.18 7.96 1.95
N GLY A 118 -24.05 7.93 0.94
CA GLY A 118 -25.38 8.53 1.02
C GLY A 118 -25.32 10.05 0.97
N LYS A 119 -25.77 10.74 2.03
CA LYS A 119 -25.67 12.20 2.14
C LYS A 119 -24.41 12.56 2.94
N VAL A 120 -23.50 13.32 2.31
CA VAL A 120 -22.23 13.72 2.92
C VAL A 120 -22.14 15.23 2.93
N GLN A 121 -21.88 15.82 4.09
CA GLN A 121 -21.56 17.23 4.24
C GLN A 121 -20.05 17.40 4.25
N MET A 122 -19.52 18.33 3.47
CA MET A 122 -18.09 18.57 3.34
C MET A 122 -17.79 20.06 3.32
N ASP A 123 -16.72 20.42 4.01
CA ASP A 123 -16.30 21.80 4.26
C ASP A 123 -14.77 21.89 4.41
N GLU A 124 -14.24 23.09 4.23
CA GLU A 124 -12.83 23.44 4.36
C GLU A 124 -12.61 24.46 5.47
N ALA A 125 -11.58 24.22 6.30
CA ALA A 125 -11.08 25.22 7.23
C ALA A 125 -9.67 25.68 6.82
N TYR A 126 -9.50 27.00 6.66
CA TYR A 126 -8.25 27.63 6.25
C TYR A 126 -7.51 28.25 7.44
N PHE A 127 -6.24 27.89 7.60
CA PHE A 127 -5.30 28.47 8.56
C PHE A 127 -4.13 29.11 7.80
N ARG A 128 -3.21 29.79 8.52
CA ARG A 128 -2.09 30.54 7.90
C ARG A 128 -1.26 29.71 6.92
N ASN A 129 -0.81 28.51 7.34
CA ASN A 129 0.07 27.63 6.54
C ASN A 129 -0.49 26.20 6.42
N LEU A 130 -1.78 26.03 6.73
CA LEU A 130 -2.44 24.73 6.83
C LEU A 130 -3.89 24.89 6.40
N SER A 131 -4.43 23.91 5.69
CA SER A 131 -5.84 23.81 5.37
C SER A 131 -6.33 22.43 5.77
N LEU A 132 -7.56 22.34 6.22
CA LEU A 132 -8.23 21.10 6.60
C LEU A 132 -9.43 20.92 5.67
N ILE A 133 -9.48 19.81 4.94
CA ILE A 133 -10.72 19.35 4.31
C ILE A 133 -11.33 18.32 5.24
N MET A 134 -12.63 18.44 5.51
CA MET A 134 -13.37 17.49 6.33
C MET A 134 -14.71 17.17 5.69
N ALA A 135 -15.08 15.89 5.71
CA ALA A 135 -16.40 15.42 5.34
C ALA A 135 -17.01 14.56 6.43
N LYS A 136 -18.33 14.67 6.61
CA LYS A 136 -19.13 13.91 7.57
C LYS A 136 -20.35 13.34 6.89
N GLN A 137 -20.62 12.07 7.14
CA GLN A 137 -21.86 11.44 6.68
C GLN A 137 -23.02 11.83 7.60
N VAL A 138 -24.06 12.43 7.01
CA VAL A 138 -25.25 12.92 7.72
C VAL A 138 -25.96 11.76 8.43
N GLY A 139 -26.34 11.97 9.69
CA GLY A 139 -26.99 10.95 10.51
C GLY A 139 -26.06 9.87 11.06
N SER A 140 -24.74 10.01 10.89
CA SER A 140 -23.75 9.06 11.42
C SER A 140 -22.61 9.76 12.18
N LYS A 141 -21.79 8.96 12.87
CA LYS A 141 -20.52 9.41 13.47
C LYS A 141 -19.32 9.26 12.52
N LYS A 142 -19.54 8.82 11.27
CA LYS A 142 -18.46 8.62 10.30
C LYS A 142 -18.01 9.97 9.76
N LEU A 143 -16.70 10.19 9.78
CA LEU A 143 -16.04 11.37 9.23
C LEU A 143 -14.74 10.99 8.54
N ALA A 144 -14.34 11.79 7.57
CA ALA A 144 -13.04 11.75 6.92
C ALA A 144 -12.43 13.15 6.96
N HIS A 145 -11.12 13.25 7.12
CA HIS A 145 -10.44 14.53 7.11
C HIS A 145 -9.03 14.39 6.51
N GLN A 146 -8.53 15.49 5.91
CA GLN A 146 -7.20 15.55 5.35
C GLN A 146 -6.58 16.92 5.64
N MET A 147 -5.37 16.89 6.20
CA MET A 147 -4.55 18.07 6.41
C MET A 147 -3.69 18.34 5.17
N ILE A 148 -3.71 19.59 4.71
CA ILE A 148 -2.94 20.07 3.56
C ILE A 148 -2.05 21.21 4.05
N PHE A 149 -0.73 21.03 3.99
CA PHE A 149 0.26 22.02 4.42
C PHE A 149 0.42 23.17 3.41
N LYS A 150 -0.70 23.85 3.13
CA LYS A 150 -0.84 25.06 2.32
C LYS A 150 -1.98 25.90 2.90
N ASN A 151 -2.03 27.17 2.55
CA ASN A 151 -3.08 28.12 2.96
C ASN A 151 -4.38 28.02 2.15
N SER A 152 -4.44 27.16 1.15
CA SER A 152 -5.63 26.92 0.33
C SER A 152 -5.73 25.45 -0.11
N VAL A 153 -6.94 25.09 -0.52
CA VAL A 153 -7.31 23.80 -1.10
C VAL A 153 -7.55 24.01 -2.58
N ASP A 154 -6.86 23.23 -3.41
CA ASP A 154 -7.08 23.23 -4.86
C ASP A 154 -8.08 22.14 -5.30
N LYS A 155 -8.61 22.28 -6.52
CA LYS A 155 -9.58 21.32 -7.11
C LYS A 155 -9.05 19.89 -7.14
N GLN A 156 -7.75 19.72 -7.35
CA GLN A 156 -7.13 18.40 -7.45
C GLN A 156 -7.12 17.71 -6.08
N GLN A 157 -6.81 18.45 -5.02
CA GLN A 157 -6.84 17.98 -3.64
C GLN A 157 -8.26 17.64 -3.19
N ALA A 158 -9.23 18.52 -3.49
CA ALA A 158 -10.64 18.29 -3.27
C ALA A 158 -11.14 17.03 -3.98
N ALA A 159 -10.87 16.88 -5.28
CA ALA A 159 -11.24 15.70 -6.05
C ALA A 159 -10.59 14.42 -5.49
N GLN A 160 -9.30 14.48 -5.14
CA GLN A 160 -8.60 13.33 -4.56
C GLN A 160 -9.23 12.91 -3.21
N PHE A 161 -9.61 13.86 -2.38
CA PHE A 161 -10.31 13.61 -1.13
C PHE A 161 -11.66 12.91 -1.37
N LEU A 162 -12.45 13.42 -2.31
CA LEU A 162 -13.73 12.82 -2.71
C LEU A 162 -13.53 11.37 -3.19
N PHE A 163 -12.60 11.14 -4.12
CA PHE A 163 -12.31 9.81 -4.66
C PHE A 163 -11.87 8.81 -3.59
N GLN A 164 -11.15 9.28 -2.57
CA GLN A 164 -10.59 8.41 -1.54
C GLN A 164 -11.60 8.06 -0.45
N TYR A 165 -12.47 9.00 -0.08
CA TYR A 165 -13.28 8.88 1.14
C TYR A 165 -14.79 8.79 0.91
N ILE A 166 -15.29 9.14 -0.27
CA ILE A 166 -16.73 9.21 -0.56
C ILE A 166 -17.12 8.17 -1.62
N GLN A 167 -18.16 7.40 -1.32
CA GLN A 167 -18.68 6.39 -2.23
C GLN A 167 -19.29 7.06 -3.48
N PRO A 168 -19.02 6.55 -4.70
CA PRO A 168 -19.67 7.03 -5.91
C PRO A 168 -21.20 7.06 -5.78
N LYS A 169 -21.85 8.05 -6.42
CA LYS A 169 -23.31 8.31 -6.36
C LYS A 169 -23.83 8.82 -5.00
N SER A 170 -22.95 9.17 -4.06
CA SER A 170 -23.34 9.92 -2.86
C SER A 170 -23.73 11.35 -3.22
N VAL A 171 -24.63 11.94 -2.43
CA VAL A 171 -25.05 13.33 -2.54
C VAL A 171 -24.13 14.18 -1.66
N LEU A 172 -23.32 15.00 -2.32
CA LEU A 172 -22.43 15.94 -1.66
C LEU A 172 -23.17 17.23 -1.32
N GLN A 173 -23.07 17.67 -0.07
CA GLN A 173 -23.56 18.94 0.43
C GLN A 173 -22.35 19.79 0.81
N THR A 174 -22.12 20.84 0.03
CA THR A 174 -21.02 21.80 0.24
C THR A 174 -21.48 23.15 -0.28
N ASP A 175 -21.00 24.22 0.34
CA ASP A 175 -21.14 25.61 -0.10
C ASP A 175 -19.96 26.06 -1.00
N GLY A 176 -18.89 25.27 -1.08
CA GLY A 176 -17.68 25.50 -1.90
C GLY A 176 -17.82 25.20 -3.40
N SER A 177 -18.92 25.59 -4.05
CA SER A 177 -19.25 25.24 -5.45
C SER A 177 -18.17 25.54 -6.50
N THR A 178 -17.21 26.41 -6.20
CA THR A 178 -16.09 26.76 -7.10
C THR A 178 -14.92 25.77 -7.05
N ILE A 179 -14.78 24.97 -5.99
CA ILE A 179 -13.65 24.07 -5.72
C ILE A 179 -13.99 22.61 -6.08
N TYR A 180 -15.27 22.24 -6.04
CA TYR A 180 -15.79 20.87 -6.24
C TYR A 180 -16.48 20.68 -7.59
#